data_AF-E5BH84-F1
#
_entry.id   AF-E5BH84-F1
#
_cell.length_a   1.000
_cell.length_b   1.000
_cell.length_c   1.000
_cell.angle_alpha   90.00
_cell.angle_beta   90.00
_cell.angle_gamma   90.00
#
_symmetry.space_group_name_H-M   'P 1'
#
loop_
_entity.id
_entity.type
_entity.pdbx_description
1 polymer ?
#
loop_
_entity_poly.entity_id
_entity_poly.type
_entity_poly.pdbx_seq_one_letter_code
_entity_poly.pdbx_strand_id
1 'polypeptide(L)'
;MIWVIGGTKDSRDFLEEYTKYDSNVIVSTATEYGGKLLENLDITISTQKMNLDEMLQFLKDYSIQKIVDVSHPYAYEVSKNAMRVAEMQGISYYRFERKEIELCAKKYSKFKNLKDLLHYVESLEGNILVTLGSNNVPSFQNLKNLSKIYFRILPKWDMVKRCEEHGILPKNIIAMQGPFTENMNIAMLEQLQIQYLITKQAGDTGGEREKISACDKKGIEVIYLEKEKLEYKNCYFELNTLIEALKIPSK
;
A
#
# COMPACT_ATOMS: atom_id res chain seq x y z
N MET A 1 13.74 5.72 25.00
CA MET A 1 13.43 4.49 24.23
C MET A 1 13.02 4.87 22.82
N ILE A 2 13.33 4.02 21.84
CA ILE A 2 12.93 4.17 20.44
C ILE A 2 11.76 3.22 20.15
N TRP A 3 10.74 3.73 19.47
CA TRP A 3 9.65 2.91 18.97
C TRP A 3 9.85 2.63 17.47
N VAL A 4 9.89 1.36 17.10
CA VAL A 4 9.95 0.90 15.70
C VAL A 4 8.58 0.38 15.27
N ILE A 5 8.06 0.92 14.18
CA ILE A 5 6.85 0.39 13.53
C ILE A 5 7.31 -0.62 12.48
N GLY A 6 6.96 -1.89 12.66
CA GLY A 6 7.57 -2.99 11.90
C GLY A 6 6.62 -4.16 11.61
N GLY A 7 7.22 -5.33 11.38
CA GLY A 7 6.53 -6.56 10.94
C GLY A 7 6.79 -6.91 9.47
N THR A 8 7.85 -6.36 8.89
CA THR A 8 8.36 -6.65 7.55
C THR A 8 9.79 -7.23 7.64
N LYS A 9 10.28 -7.83 6.54
CA LYS A 9 11.69 -8.22 6.45
C LYS A 9 12.61 -7.01 6.71
N ASP A 10 12.27 -5.84 6.17
CA ASP A 10 13.03 -4.60 6.40
C ASP A 10 13.15 -4.22 7.87
N SER A 11 12.06 -4.33 8.62
CA SER A 11 12.11 -4.04 10.06
C SER A 11 13.01 -5.03 10.80
N ARG A 12 13.04 -6.30 10.39
CA ARG A 12 13.94 -7.30 10.95
C ARG A 12 15.40 -6.96 10.64
N ASP A 13 15.71 -6.72 9.36
CA ASP A 13 17.06 -6.38 8.90
C ASP A 13 17.57 -5.10 9.61
N PHE A 14 16.68 -4.11 9.80
CA PHE A 14 16.96 -2.90 10.58
C PHE A 14 17.28 -3.21 12.05
N LEU A 15 16.44 -4.00 12.72
CA LEU A 15 16.59 -4.30 14.15
C LEU A 15 17.83 -5.15 14.43
N GLU A 16 18.14 -6.12 13.56
CA GLU A 16 19.36 -6.95 13.66
C GLU A 16 20.63 -6.10 13.65
N GLU A 17 20.67 -5.03 12.84
CA GLU A 17 21.83 -4.14 12.77
C GLU A 17 21.81 -3.03 13.83
N TYR A 18 20.65 -2.40 14.08
CA TYR A 18 20.54 -1.25 14.97
C TYR A 18 20.74 -1.62 16.45
N THR A 19 20.22 -2.77 16.88
CA THR A 19 20.29 -3.21 18.30
C THR A 19 21.71 -3.54 18.76
N LYS A 20 22.66 -3.72 17.83
CA LYS A 20 24.10 -3.80 18.14
C LYS A 20 24.66 -2.49 18.72
N TYR A 21 23.96 -1.36 18.51
CA TYR A 21 24.37 -0.04 18.95
C TYR A 21 23.50 0.49 20.10
N ASP A 22 22.17 0.32 20.01
CA ASP A 22 21.22 0.72 21.06
C ASP A 22 20.09 -0.31 21.13
N SER A 23 20.00 -1.02 22.25
CA SER A 23 18.98 -2.04 22.52
C SER A 23 17.72 -1.48 23.20
N ASN A 24 17.66 -0.17 23.49
CA ASN A 24 16.50 0.48 24.10
C ASN A 24 15.38 0.73 23.07
N VAL A 25 14.88 -0.36 22.50
CA VAL A 25 13.95 -0.40 21.38
C VAL A 25 12.71 -1.23 21.74
N ILE A 26 11.54 -0.70 21.41
CA ILE A 26 10.28 -1.44 21.38
C ILE A 26 9.73 -1.47 19.96
N VAL A 27 9.18 -2.61 19.54
CA VAL A 27 8.66 -2.80 18.18
C VAL A 27 7.18 -3.11 18.22
N SER A 28 6.39 -2.41 17.40
CA SER A 28 4.98 -2.75 17.21
C SER A 28 4.75 -3.40 15.85
N THR A 29 3.95 -4.46 15.79
CA THR A 29 3.56 -5.13 14.55
C THR A 29 2.04 -5.17 14.42
N ALA A 30 1.54 -5.05 13.18
CA ALA A 30 0.10 -5.04 12.91
C ALA A 30 -0.54 -6.45 12.88
N THR A 31 0.28 -7.50 12.84
CA THR A 31 -0.15 -8.90 12.71
C THR A 31 0.76 -9.82 13.52
N GLU A 32 0.21 -10.95 13.95
CA GLU A 32 0.99 -12.02 14.61
C GLU A 32 2.13 -12.53 13.72
N TYR A 33 1.90 -12.65 12.42
CA TYR A 33 2.95 -13.03 11.46
C TYR A 33 4.14 -12.04 11.49
N GLY A 34 3.85 -10.74 11.56
CA GLY A 34 4.89 -9.72 11.70
C GLY A 34 5.67 -9.88 13.00
N GLY A 35 5.01 -10.27 14.09
CA GLY A 35 5.66 -10.62 15.36
C GLY A 35 6.60 -11.83 15.21
N LYS A 36 6.16 -12.90 14.55
CA LYS A 36 6.96 -14.11 14.29
C LYS A 36 8.27 -13.84 13.55
N LEU A 37 8.30 -12.85 12.66
CA LEU A 37 9.54 -12.46 11.97
C LEU A 37 10.62 -11.93 12.92
N LEU A 38 10.23 -11.51 14.12
CA LEU A 38 11.07 -10.83 15.10
C LEU A 38 11.32 -11.65 16.37
N GLU A 39 10.68 -12.83 16.53
CA GLU A 39 10.73 -13.65 17.75
C GLU A 39 12.14 -14.10 18.16
N ASN A 40 13.08 -14.15 17.22
CA ASN A 40 14.47 -14.55 17.50
C ASN A 40 15.37 -13.37 17.90
N LEU A 41 14.82 -12.16 18.00
CA LEU A 41 15.55 -10.97 18.45
C LEU A 41 15.23 -10.71 19.92
N ASP A 42 16.24 -10.35 20.69
CA ASP A 42 16.10 -9.97 22.11
C ASP A 42 15.58 -8.53 22.22
N ILE A 43 14.31 -8.34 21.85
CA ILE A 43 13.62 -7.04 21.79
C ILE A 43 12.21 -7.13 22.33
N THR A 44 11.69 -6.01 22.84
CA THR A 44 10.29 -5.94 23.28
C THR A 44 9.37 -5.81 22.06
N ILE A 45 8.40 -6.71 21.93
CA ILE A 45 7.44 -6.74 20.82
C ILE A 45 6.02 -6.49 21.35
N SER A 46 5.30 -5.59 20.69
CA SER A 46 3.89 -5.27 20.95
C SER A 46 3.05 -5.58 19.71
N THR A 47 2.28 -6.67 19.74
CA THR A 47 1.42 -7.12 18.63
C THR A 47 0.02 -6.53 18.72
N GLN A 48 -0.10 -5.23 18.46
CA GLN A 48 -1.40 -4.55 18.45
C GLN A 48 -1.49 -3.50 17.35
N LYS A 49 -2.65 -3.45 16.68
CA LYS A 49 -2.99 -2.30 15.85
C LYS A 49 -3.41 -1.18 16.77
N MET A 50 -2.81 -0.01 16.57
CA MET A 50 -3.10 1.18 17.36
C MET A 50 -3.75 2.24 16.48
N ASN A 51 -4.82 2.85 16.97
CA ASN A 51 -5.34 4.11 16.48
C ASN A 51 -4.51 5.29 17.02
N LEU A 52 -4.87 6.52 16.67
CA LEU A 52 -4.12 7.73 17.06
C LEU A 52 -4.01 7.91 18.59
N ASP A 53 -5.10 7.69 19.33
CA ASP A 53 -5.14 7.88 20.78
C ASP A 53 -4.34 6.79 21.50
N GLU A 54 -4.43 5.56 21.02
CA GLU A 54 -3.62 4.43 21.50
C GLU A 54 -2.13 4.66 21.25
N MET A 55 -1.76 5.23 20.10
CA MET A 55 -0.37 5.63 19.84
C MET A 55 0.11 6.71 20.80
N LEU A 56 -0.71 7.72 21.12
CA LEU A 56 -0.35 8.75 22.11
C LEU A 56 -0.12 8.15 23.50
N GLN A 57 -0.96 7.21 23.90
CA GLN A 57 -0.79 6.50 25.18
C GLN A 57 0.48 5.64 25.16
N PHE A 58 0.72 4.93 24.06
CA PHE A 58 1.92 4.13 23.87
C PHE A 58 3.21 4.95 23.98
N LEU A 59 3.25 6.15 23.39
CA LEU A 59 4.41 7.04 23.53
C LEU A 59 4.70 7.40 25.00
N LYS A 60 3.65 7.61 25.81
CA LYS A 60 3.77 7.96 27.23
C LYS A 60 4.21 6.77 28.07
N ASP A 61 3.52 5.64 27.92
CA ASP A 61 3.77 4.41 28.72
C ASP A 61 5.21 3.93 28.57
N TYR A 62 5.76 4.06 27.37
CA TYR A 62 7.10 3.62 27.02
C TYR A 62 8.12 4.76 26.99
N SER A 63 7.76 5.99 27.37
CA SER A 63 8.66 7.16 27.36
C SER A 63 9.46 7.26 26.04
N ILE A 64 8.73 7.18 24.93
CA ILE A 64 9.30 7.14 23.57
C ILE A 64 9.85 8.52 23.21
N GLN A 65 11.09 8.54 22.71
CA GLN A 65 11.78 9.77 22.33
C GLN A 65 12.00 9.90 20.82
N LYS A 66 11.91 8.78 20.09
CA LYS A 66 12.03 8.74 18.63
C LYS A 66 11.13 7.63 18.08
N ILE A 67 10.53 7.89 16.92
CA ILE A 67 9.77 6.91 16.14
C ILE A 67 10.57 6.57 14.88
N VAL A 68 10.73 5.28 14.60
CA VAL A 68 11.32 4.76 13.36
C VAL A 68 10.27 3.91 12.65
N ASP A 69 9.72 4.43 11.57
CA ASP A 69 8.73 3.75 10.78
C ASP A 69 9.39 2.95 9.65
N VAL A 70 9.38 1.62 9.81
CA VAL A 70 9.87 0.61 8.85
C VAL A 70 8.70 -0.26 8.35
N SER A 71 7.47 0.24 8.48
CA SER A 71 6.28 -0.45 7.99
C SER A 71 6.24 -0.51 6.46
N HIS A 72 5.45 -1.44 5.92
CA HIS A 72 5.30 -1.58 4.47
C HIS A 72 4.89 -0.25 3.83
N PRO A 73 5.38 0.11 2.62
CA PRO A 73 4.93 1.30 1.89
C PRO A 73 3.40 1.49 1.80
N TYR A 74 2.60 0.42 1.91
CA TYR A 74 1.13 0.50 1.82
C TYR A 74 0.45 0.79 3.16
N ALA A 75 1.20 0.87 4.25
CA ALA A 75 0.70 1.12 5.59
C ALA A 75 0.49 2.63 5.84
N TYR A 76 -0.23 3.30 4.94
CA TYR A 76 -0.40 4.76 4.93
C TYR A 76 -0.98 5.29 6.25
N GLU A 77 -2.04 4.66 6.77
CA GLU A 77 -2.72 5.14 7.99
C GLU A 77 -1.82 5.08 9.23
N VAL A 78 -0.99 4.03 9.36
CA VAL A 78 -0.08 3.92 10.51
C VAL A 78 1.04 4.96 10.41
N SER A 79 1.62 5.17 9.22
CA SER A 79 2.63 6.22 8.99
C SER A 79 2.06 7.62 9.24
N LYS A 80 0.84 7.89 8.75
CA LYS A 80 0.14 9.16 8.97
C LYS A 80 -0.12 9.44 10.45
N ASN A 81 -0.65 8.46 11.18
CA ASN A 81 -0.89 8.61 12.61
C ASN A 81 0.42 8.75 13.39
N ALA A 82 1.45 7.97 13.05
CA ALA A 82 2.76 8.04 13.68
C ALA A 82 3.43 9.41 13.51
N MET A 83 3.38 10.00 12.31
CA MET A 83 3.85 11.37 12.08
C MET A 83 3.08 12.39 12.93
N ARG A 84 1.74 12.25 12.99
CA ARG A 84 0.89 13.16 13.74
C ARG A 84 1.17 13.09 15.25
N VAL A 85 1.31 11.90 15.83
CA VAL A 85 1.65 11.77 17.26
C VAL A 85 3.06 12.26 17.55
N ALA A 86 4.01 12.07 16.61
CA ALA A 86 5.36 12.59 16.75
C ALA A 86 5.37 14.12 16.82
N GLU A 87 4.64 14.77 15.92
CA GLU A 87 4.46 16.23 15.91
C GLU A 87 3.80 16.71 17.22
N MET A 88 2.71 16.05 17.65
CA MET A 88 2.00 16.41 18.88
C MET A 88 2.85 16.28 20.15
N GLN A 89 3.80 15.34 20.19
CA GLN A 89 4.70 15.12 21.33
C GLN A 89 6.06 15.79 21.18
N GLY A 90 6.32 16.47 20.05
CA GLY A 90 7.62 17.10 19.78
C GLY A 90 8.78 16.11 19.66
N ILE A 91 8.52 14.88 19.24
CA ILE A 91 9.54 13.83 19.08
C ILE A 91 9.93 13.63 17.62
N SER A 92 11.13 13.11 17.38
CA SER A 92 11.63 12.88 16.02
C SER A 92 10.97 11.65 15.38
N TYR A 93 10.57 11.80 14.12
CA TYR A 93 10.05 10.73 13.27
C TYR A 93 11.01 10.47 12.12
N TYR A 94 11.34 9.19 11.89
CA TYR A 94 12.21 8.71 10.82
C TYR A 94 11.47 7.65 10.01
N ARG A 95 11.53 7.74 8.67
CA ARG A 95 10.88 6.79 7.75
C ARG A 95 11.94 6.05 6.95
N PHE A 96 11.80 4.73 6.87
CA PHE A 96 12.44 3.92 5.83
C PHE A 96 11.42 3.55 4.75
N GLU A 97 11.75 3.84 3.49
CA GLU A 97 10.97 3.38 2.34
C GLU A 97 11.94 2.97 1.25
N ARG A 98 11.93 1.69 0.84
CA ARG A 98 12.74 1.25 -0.30
C ARG A 98 12.35 2.05 -1.54
N LYS A 99 13.33 2.44 -2.37
CA LYS A 99 13.05 2.98 -3.71
C LYS A 99 12.28 1.92 -4.50
N GLU A 100 11.02 2.19 -4.82
CA GLU A 100 10.27 1.37 -5.75
C GLU A 100 10.81 1.59 -7.16
N ILE A 101 11.02 0.50 -7.90
CA ILE A 101 11.23 0.59 -9.35
C ILE A 101 9.85 0.91 -9.95
N GLU A 102 9.72 2.08 -10.57
CA GLU A 102 8.48 2.41 -11.29
C GLU A 102 8.34 1.52 -12.53
N LEU A 103 7.52 0.46 -12.40
CA LEU A 103 7.05 -0.32 -13.54
C LEU A 103 5.92 0.46 -14.21
N CYS A 104 6.25 1.21 -15.26
CA CYS A 104 5.25 1.86 -16.11
C CYS A 104 4.98 1.02 -17.35
N ALA A 105 3.72 0.96 -17.77
CA ALA A 105 3.33 0.34 -19.03
C ALA A 105 3.85 1.21 -20.20
N LYS A 106 3.86 0.67 -21.43
CA LYS A 106 4.22 1.45 -22.62
C LYS A 106 3.20 2.53 -22.95
N LYS A 107 1.92 2.24 -22.73
CA LYS A 107 0.79 3.18 -22.92
C LYS A 107 0.08 3.39 -21.60
N TYR A 108 0.18 4.58 -21.04
CA TYR A 108 -0.42 4.86 -19.74
C TYR A 108 -0.83 6.31 -19.52
N SER A 109 -1.76 6.49 -18.58
CA SER A 109 -2.18 7.77 -18.02
C SER A 109 -2.08 7.70 -16.49
N LYS A 110 -1.69 8.79 -15.81
CA LYS A 110 -1.54 8.85 -14.34
C LYS A 110 -2.47 9.89 -13.74
N PHE A 111 -3.10 9.56 -12.61
CA PHE A 111 -4.02 10.43 -11.88
C PHE A 111 -3.70 10.42 -10.39
N LYS A 112 -3.64 11.61 -9.78
CA LYS A 112 -3.37 11.76 -8.34
C LYS A 112 -4.54 11.41 -7.45
N ASN A 113 -5.76 11.52 -7.98
CA ASN A 113 -6.97 11.32 -7.21
C ASN A 113 -8.03 10.61 -8.04
N LEU A 114 -8.96 9.97 -7.35
CA LEU A 114 -10.02 9.18 -7.96
C LEU A 114 -11.02 10.05 -8.75
N LYS A 115 -11.24 11.31 -8.35
CA LYS A 115 -12.19 12.20 -9.02
C LYS A 115 -11.76 12.51 -10.45
N ASP A 116 -10.51 12.93 -10.65
CA ASP A 116 -9.98 13.26 -11.97
C ASP A 116 -9.87 12.00 -12.84
N LEU A 117 -9.50 10.87 -12.24
CA LEU A 117 -9.51 9.57 -12.91
C LEU A 117 -10.90 9.22 -13.43
N LEU A 118 -11.94 9.34 -12.60
CA LEU A 118 -13.31 9.00 -12.98
C LEU A 118 -13.85 9.92 -14.07
N HIS A 119 -13.49 11.21 -14.05
CA HIS A 119 -13.85 12.16 -15.11
C HIS A 119 -13.25 11.73 -16.46
N TYR A 120 -11.98 11.33 -16.46
CA TYR A 120 -11.33 10.78 -17.65
C TYR A 120 -11.99 9.47 -18.09
N VAL A 121 -12.22 8.54 -17.16
CA VAL A 121 -12.83 7.22 -17.43
C VAL A 121 -14.22 7.33 -18.04
N GLU A 122 -15.03 8.29 -17.62
CA GLU A 122 -16.37 8.51 -18.21
C GLU A 122 -16.32 8.88 -19.69
N SER A 123 -15.23 9.52 -20.13
CA SER A 123 -15.03 9.94 -21.53
C SER A 123 -14.53 8.82 -22.45
N LEU A 124 -14.14 7.67 -21.89
CA LEU A 124 -13.55 6.57 -22.65
C LEU A 124 -14.59 5.68 -23.33
N GLU A 125 -14.25 5.23 -24.54
CA GLU A 125 -15.00 4.22 -25.29
C GLU A 125 -14.31 2.86 -25.23
N GLY A 126 -15.04 1.83 -24.83
CA GLY A 126 -14.52 0.45 -24.77
C GLY A 126 -14.68 -0.16 -23.38
N ASN A 127 -14.25 -1.41 -23.23
CA ASN A 127 -14.36 -2.11 -21.95
C ASN A 127 -13.18 -1.80 -21.04
N ILE A 128 -13.45 -1.60 -19.77
CA ILE A 128 -12.49 -1.13 -18.77
C ILE A 128 -12.40 -2.16 -17.66
N LEU A 129 -11.20 -2.59 -17.30
CA LEU A 129 -10.97 -3.49 -16.17
C LEU A 129 -10.44 -2.69 -14.96
N VAL A 130 -11.17 -2.70 -13.86
CA VAL A 130 -10.79 -2.06 -12.59
C VAL A 130 -10.20 -3.09 -11.64
N THR A 131 -9.00 -2.80 -11.13
CA THR A 131 -8.26 -3.65 -10.18
C THR A 131 -7.95 -2.92 -8.86
N LEU A 132 -8.72 -1.88 -8.54
CA LEU A 132 -8.55 -1.05 -7.32
C LEU A 132 -9.18 -1.66 -6.05
N GLY A 133 -9.78 -2.85 -6.15
CA GLY A 133 -10.53 -3.50 -5.08
C GLY A 133 -11.94 -2.92 -4.86
N SER A 134 -12.73 -3.59 -4.02
CA SER A 134 -14.16 -3.28 -3.83
C SER A 134 -14.44 -1.98 -3.08
N ASN A 135 -13.47 -1.44 -2.32
CA ASN A 135 -13.65 -0.19 -1.56
C ASN A 135 -13.91 1.03 -2.47
N ASN A 136 -13.43 1.00 -3.72
CA ASN A 136 -13.59 2.13 -4.65
C ASN A 136 -14.85 2.03 -5.51
N VAL A 137 -15.55 0.89 -5.50
CA VAL A 137 -16.75 0.64 -6.32
C VAL A 137 -17.83 1.73 -6.15
N PRO A 138 -18.15 2.23 -4.94
CA PRO A 138 -19.16 3.26 -4.77
C PRO A 138 -18.91 4.53 -5.59
N SER A 139 -17.64 4.85 -5.89
CA SER A 139 -17.29 6.03 -6.67
C SER A 139 -17.62 5.89 -8.16
N PHE A 140 -17.82 4.67 -8.67
CA PHE A 140 -18.13 4.42 -10.09
C PHE A 140 -19.65 4.39 -10.38
N GLN A 141 -20.51 4.29 -9.36
CA GLN A 141 -21.94 3.97 -9.50
C GLN A 141 -22.75 4.92 -10.42
N ASN A 142 -22.28 6.16 -10.61
CA ASN A 142 -22.98 7.18 -11.39
C ASN A 142 -22.38 7.42 -12.79
N LEU A 143 -21.37 6.64 -13.19
CA LEU A 143 -20.74 6.81 -14.50
C LEU A 143 -21.69 6.36 -15.61
N LYS A 144 -21.82 7.18 -16.66
CA LYS A 144 -22.67 6.86 -17.83
C LYS A 144 -22.25 5.57 -18.55
N ASN A 145 -20.98 5.21 -18.48
CA ASN A 145 -20.40 4.02 -19.11
C ASN A 145 -20.23 2.82 -18.16
N LEU A 146 -20.87 2.82 -16.97
CA LEU A 146 -20.72 1.78 -15.95
C LEU A 146 -20.89 0.35 -16.48
N SER A 147 -21.78 0.13 -17.44
CA SER A 147 -22.05 -1.18 -18.05
C SER A 147 -20.85 -1.77 -18.81
N LYS A 148 -19.86 -0.94 -19.17
CA LYS A 148 -18.60 -1.34 -19.83
C LYS A 148 -17.44 -1.54 -18.84
N ILE A 149 -17.67 -1.32 -17.55
CA ILE A 149 -16.63 -1.40 -16.52
C ILE A 149 -16.74 -2.74 -15.80
N TYR A 150 -15.64 -3.47 -15.75
CA TYR A 150 -15.49 -4.77 -15.10
C TYR A 150 -14.65 -4.60 -13.84
N PHE A 151 -15.09 -5.17 -12.73
CA PHE A 151 -14.41 -5.08 -11.44
C PHE A 151 -13.79 -6.43 -11.08
N ARG A 152 -12.46 -6.47 -10.94
CA ARG A 152 -11.77 -7.63 -10.38
C ARG A 152 -11.57 -7.43 -8.88
N ILE A 153 -12.22 -8.26 -8.09
CA ILE A 153 -12.26 -8.20 -6.63
C ILE A 153 -11.92 -9.56 -6.02
N LEU A 154 -11.57 -9.59 -4.73
CA LEU A 154 -11.41 -10.86 -4.03
C LEU A 154 -12.75 -11.62 -3.99
N PRO A 155 -12.72 -12.97 -3.97
CA PRO A 155 -13.92 -13.80 -3.94
C PRO A 155 -14.54 -13.84 -2.53
N LYS A 156 -14.83 -12.67 -1.97
CA LYS A 156 -15.53 -12.52 -0.70
C LYS A 156 -16.96 -12.03 -0.94
N TRP A 157 -17.92 -12.65 -0.27
CA TRP A 157 -19.34 -12.38 -0.44
C TRP A 157 -19.69 -10.89 -0.20
N ASP A 158 -19.07 -10.25 0.79
CA ASP A 158 -19.32 -8.84 1.13
C ASP A 158 -18.82 -7.89 0.04
N MET A 159 -17.76 -8.27 -0.67
CA MET A 159 -17.22 -7.50 -1.79
C MET A 159 -18.08 -7.63 -3.04
N VAL A 160 -18.58 -8.83 -3.33
CA VAL A 160 -19.53 -9.07 -4.44
C VAL A 160 -20.84 -8.33 -4.16
N LYS A 161 -21.38 -8.48 -2.94
CA LYS A 161 -22.58 -7.76 -2.49
C LYS A 161 -22.43 -6.24 -2.66
N ARG A 162 -21.29 -5.67 -2.26
CA ARG A 162 -21.02 -4.24 -2.45
C ARG A 162 -21.07 -3.82 -3.93
N CYS A 163 -20.58 -4.64 -4.84
CA CYS A 163 -20.70 -4.38 -6.27
C CYS A 163 -22.16 -4.32 -6.72
N GLU A 164 -22.98 -5.30 -6.32
CA GLU A 164 -24.40 -5.35 -6.67
C GLU A 164 -25.19 -4.17 -6.08
N GLU A 165 -24.93 -3.81 -4.83
CA GLU A 165 -25.54 -2.64 -4.15
C GLU A 165 -25.27 -1.31 -4.85
N HIS A 166 -24.19 -1.23 -5.63
CA HIS A 166 -23.79 -0.03 -6.38
C HIS A 166 -24.03 -0.17 -7.89
N GLY A 167 -24.93 -1.07 -8.29
CA GLY A 167 -25.42 -1.18 -9.68
C GLY A 167 -24.48 -1.91 -10.64
N ILE A 168 -23.43 -2.58 -10.14
CA ILE A 168 -22.57 -3.41 -10.99
C ILE A 168 -23.30 -4.72 -11.30
N LEU A 169 -23.51 -4.99 -12.59
CA LEU A 169 -24.16 -6.23 -13.03
C LEU A 169 -23.25 -7.44 -12.74
N PRO A 170 -23.79 -8.63 -12.43
CA PRO A 170 -22.99 -9.83 -12.16
C PRO A 170 -21.96 -10.17 -13.26
N LYS A 171 -22.31 -9.96 -14.54
CA LYS A 171 -21.40 -10.17 -15.68
C LYS A 171 -20.16 -9.24 -15.67
N ASN A 172 -20.24 -8.13 -14.94
CA ASN A 172 -19.18 -7.14 -14.79
C ASN A 172 -18.35 -7.38 -13.51
N ILE A 173 -18.59 -8.47 -12.77
CA ILE A 173 -17.86 -8.80 -11.53
C ILE A 173 -16.97 -10.03 -11.78
N ILE A 174 -15.67 -9.87 -11.54
CA ILE A 174 -14.67 -10.94 -11.63
C ILE A 174 -14.15 -11.20 -10.21
N ALA A 175 -14.76 -12.15 -9.53
CA ALA A 175 -14.43 -12.51 -8.15
C ALA A 175 -13.32 -13.57 -8.11
N MET A 176 -12.06 -13.15 -8.02
CA MET A 176 -10.89 -14.03 -8.11
C MET A 176 -9.73 -13.56 -7.22
N GLN A 177 -8.97 -14.50 -6.68
CA GLN A 177 -7.77 -14.23 -5.87
C GLN A 177 -6.51 -14.47 -6.70
N GLY A 178 -5.62 -13.47 -6.74
CA GLY A 178 -4.29 -13.57 -7.35
C GLY A 178 -3.22 -14.14 -6.39
N PRO A 179 -1.92 -14.08 -6.77
CA PRO A 179 -1.38 -13.39 -7.94
C PRO A 179 -1.80 -14.05 -9.27
N PHE A 180 -1.92 -13.25 -10.33
CA PHE A 180 -2.30 -13.75 -11.66
C PHE A 180 -1.08 -13.82 -12.56
N THR A 181 -0.93 -14.91 -13.29
CA THR A 181 0.10 -15.04 -14.33
C THR A 181 -0.19 -14.09 -15.49
N GLU A 182 0.83 -13.81 -16.32
CA GLU A 182 0.65 -13.00 -17.53
C GLU A 182 -0.42 -13.62 -18.45
N ASN A 183 -0.35 -14.94 -18.69
CA ASN A 183 -1.31 -15.65 -19.52
C ASN A 183 -2.76 -15.52 -19.01
N MET A 184 -2.96 -15.56 -17.70
CA MET A 184 -4.30 -15.38 -17.12
C MET A 184 -4.80 -13.95 -17.33
N ASN A 185 -3.93 -12.95 -17.16
CA ASN A 185 -4.28 -11.57 -17.49
C ASN A 185 -4.61 -11.41 -18.98
N ILE A 186 -3.80 -11.96 -19.89
CA ILE A 186 -4.07 -11.93 -21.34
C ILE A 186 -5.44 -12.54 -21.66
N ALA A 187 -5.74 -13.74 -21.14
CA ALA A 187 -7.00 -14.40 -21.38
C ALA A 187 -8.20 -13.58 -20.90
N MET A 188 -8.11 -12.95 -19.73
CA MET A 188 -9.17 -12.05 -19.22
C MET A 188 -9.32 -10.80 -20.09
N LEU A 189 -8.21 -10.16 -20.47
CA LEU A 189 -8.22 -8.95 -21.31
C LEU A 189 -8.87 -9.25 -22.67
N GLU A 190 -8.56 -10.40 -23.27
CA GLU A 190 -9.13 -10.83 -24.55
C GLU A 190 -10.61 -11.21 -24.44
N GLN A 191 -10.96 -12.08 -23.49
CA GLN A 191 -12.33 -12.58 -23.29
C GLN A 191 -13.32 -11.44 -23.07
N LEU A 192 -12.90 -10.40 -22.33
CA LEU A 192 -13.74 -9.25 -22.00
C LEU A 192 -13.51 -8.07 -22.94
N GLN A 193 -12.68 -8.21 -23.97
CA GLN A 193 -12.35 -7.16 -24.94
C GLN A 193 -11.93 -5.85 -24.27
N ILE A 194 -11.14 -5.96 -23.19
CA ILE A 194 -10.67 -4.82 -22.40
C ILE A 194 -9.78 -3.95 -23.28
N GLN A 195 -9.94 -2.64 -23.18
CA GLN A 195 -9.11 -1.62 -23.84
C GLN A 195 -8.32 -0.78 -22.83
N TYR A 196 -8.80 -0.71 -21.59
CA TYR A 196 -8.19 0.06 -20.51
C TYR A 196 -8.12 -0.75 -19.21
N LEU A 197 -6.99 -0.70 -18.53
CA LEU A 197 -6.81 -1.26 -17.21
C LEU A 197 -6.65 -0.14 -16.19
N ILE A 198 -7.54 -0.06 -15.20
CA ILE A 198 -7.38 0.83 -14.04
C ILE A 198 -6.72 0.06 -12.90
N THR A 199 -5.59 0.56 -12.40
CA THR A 199 -4.84 -0.05 -11.29
C THR A 199 -4.20 1.02 -10.41
N LYS A 200 -3.85 0.62 -9.17
CA LYS A 200 -2.91 1.43 -8.37
C LYS A 200 -1.52 1.26 -8.96
N GLN A 201 -0.72 2.32 -8.96
CA GLN A 201 0.71 2.18 -9.20
C GLN A 201 1.32 1.48 -7.99
N ALA A 202 1.49 0.16 -8.11
CA ALA A 202 2.14 -0.69 -7.13
C ALA A 202 3.55 -1.02 -7.63
N GLY A 203 4.53 -1.15 -6.73
CA GLY A 203 5.85 -1.65 -7.10
C GLY A 203 5.83 -3.11 -7.59
N ASP A 204 6.99 -3.76 -7.68
CA ASP A 204 7.19 -5.13 -8.21
C ASP A 204 6.58 -6.27 -7.34
N THR A 205 5.59 -5.98 -6.50
CA THR A 205 4.96 -6.95 -5.58
C THR A 205 3.53 -7.28 -6.03
N GLY A 206 3.12 -8.55 -5.88
CA GLY A 206 1.71 -8.93 -6.00
C GLY A 206 1.17 -9.12 -7.43
N GLY A 207 2.01 -9.39 -8.42
CA GLY A 207 1.58 -9.69 -9.79
C GLY A 207 1.41 -8.45 -10.68
N GLU A 208 1.97 -7.30 -10.28
CA GLU A 208 1.94 -6.07 -11.08
C GLU A 208 2.65 -6.27 -12.42
N ARG A 209 3.86 -6.85 -12.39
CA ARG A 209 4.69 -7.09 -13.57
C ARG A 209 3.95 -7.90 -14.64
N GLU A 210 3.33 -9.01 -14.25
CA GLU A 210 2.56 -9.89 -15.13
C GLU A 210 1.38 -9.17 -15.76
N LYS A 211 0.71 -8.31 -14.99
CA LYS A 211 -0.43 -7.52 -15.44
C LYS A 211 0.00 -6.42 -16.42
N ILE A 212 1.09 -5.70 -16.14
CA ILE A 212 1.63 -4.67 -17.03
C ILE A 212 2.15 -5.29 -18.33
N SER A 213 2.87 -6.41 -18.24
CA SER A 213 3.37 -7.13 -19.42
C SER A 213 2.23 -7.64 -20.31
N ALA A 214 1.14 -8.14 -19.72
CA ALA A 214 -0.07 -8.52 -20.46
C ALA A 214 -0.71 -7.32 -21.20
N CYS A 215 -0.83 -6.17 -20.53
CA CYS A 215 -1.33 -4.95 -21.15
C CYS A 215 -0.45 -4.50 -22.32
N ASP A 216 0.87 -4.49 -22.14
CA ASP A 216 1.82 -4.11 -23.19
C ASP A 216 1.75 -5.04 -24.41
N LYS A 217 1.60 -6.35 -24.21
CA LYS A 217 1.43 -7.34 -25.30
C LYS A 217 0.13 -7.15 -26.07
N LYS A 218 -0.92 -6.69 -25.39
CA LYS A 218 -2.26 -6.55 -25.96
C LYS A 218 -2.59 -5.10 -26.40
N GLY A 219 -1.67 -4.16 -26.23
CA GLY A 219 -1.86 -2.75 -26.59
C GLY A 219 -2.88 -2.03 -25.69
N ILE A 220 -3.09 -2.53 -24.48
CA ILE A 220 -4.05 -1.99 -23.52
C ILE A 220 -3.44 -0.79 -22.82
N GLU A 221 -4.20 0.29 -22.69
CA GLU A 221 -3.77 1.45 -21.92
C GLU A 221 -3.94 1.22 -20.42
N VAL A 222 -2.90 1.50 -19.65
CA VAL A 222 -2.94 1.40 -18.18
C VAL A 222 -3.19 2.78 -17.56
N ILE A 223 -4.28 2.89 -16.81
CA ILE A 223 -4.68 4.08 -16.08
C ILE A 223 -4.28 3.88 -14.62
N TYR A 224 -3.24 4.58 -14.19
CA TYR A 224 -2.74 4.51 -12.83
C TYR A 224 -3.45 5.53 -11.93
N LEU A 225 -4.01 5.03 -10.83
CA LEU A 225 -4.25 5.85 -9.65
C LEU A 225 -2.95 5.89 -8.83
N GLU A 226 -2.34 7.06 -8.74
CA GLU A 226 -1.13 7.25 -7.94
C GLU A 226 -1.42 6.97 -6.47
N LYS A 227 -0.40 6.43 -5.81
CA LYS A 227 -0.41 6.30 -4.35
C LYS A 227 -0.33 7.69 -3.74
N GLU A 228 -1.17 7.95 -2.73
CA GLU A 228 -1.03 9.15 -1.92
C GLU A 228 0.34 9.15 -1.24
N LYS A 229 1.18 10.12 -1.59
CA LYS A 229 2.53 10.26 -1.04
C LYS A 229 2.44 11.12 0.22
N LEU A 230 2.89 10.57 1.34
CA LEU A 230 3.15 11.36 2.54
C LEU A 230 4.50 12.06 2.35
N GLU A 231 4.55 13.34 2.72
CA GLU A 231 5.83 14.05 2.84
C GLU A 231 6.44 13.75 4.20
N TYR A 232 7.56 13.04 4.19
CA TYR A 232 8.30 12.70 5.40
C TYR A 232 9.47 13.65 5.58
N LYS A 233 9.62 14.23 6.78
CA LYS A 233 10.75 15.12 7.10
C LYS A 233 12.11 14.40 7.04
N ASN A 234 12.19 13.19 7.62
CA ASN A 234 13.40 12.37 7.64
C ASN A 234 13.13 11.02 6.95
N CYS A 235 13.25 10.97 5.61
CA CYS A 235 13.04 9.76 4.82
C CYS A 235 14.36 9.19 4.29
N TYR A 236 14.53 7.87 4.42
CA TYR A 236 15.74 7.16 4.00
C TYR A 236 15.36 5.98 3.11
N PHE A 237 16.17 5.77 2.08
CA PHE A 237 15.98 4.72 1.09
C PHE A 237 16.91 3.52 1.27
N GLU A 238 17.89 3.65 2.16
CA GLU A 238 18.87 2.61 2.51
C GLU A 238 18.97 2.49 4.03
N LEU A 239 18.90 1.26 4.55
CA LEU A 239 18.91 1.01 6.00
C LEU A 239 20.15 1.57 6.68
N ASN A 240 21.33 1.46 6.05
CA ASN A 240 22.58 1.99 6.60
C ASN A 240 22.50 3.51 6.82
N THR A 241 21.94 4.25 5.86
CA THR A 241 21.80 5.71 6.00
C THR A 241 20.83 6.12 7.10
N LEU A 242 19.76 5.34 7.31
CA LEU A 242 18.84 5.53 8.44
C LEU A 242 19.56 5.27 9.77
N ILE A 243 20.29 4.16 9.87
CA ILE A 243 21.02 3.78 11.09
C ILE A 243 22.04 4.87 11.46
N GLU A 244 22.81 5.38 10.51
CA GLU A 244 23.76 6.48 10.74
C GLU A 244 23.06 7.76 11.23
N ALA A 245 21.90 8.10 10.66
CA ALA A 245 21.14 9.26 11.10
C ALA A 245 20.59 9.12 12.52
N LEU A 246 20.27 7.90 12.97
CA LEU A 246 19.78 7.62 14.32
C LEU A 246 20.88 7.66 15.39
N LYS A 247 22.14 7.40 15.00
CA LYS A 247 23.32 7.48 15.88
C LYS A 247 23.65 8.92 16.28
N ILE A 248 23.25 9.92 15.50
CA ILE A 248 23.47 11.33 15.81
C ILE A 248 22.47 11.75 16.90
N PRO A 249 22.92 12.34 18.02
CA PRO A 249 22.00 12.89 19.02
C PRO A 249 21.11 13.95 18.38
N SER A 250 19.80 13.88 18.62
CA SER A 250 18.88 14.94 18.21
C SER A 250 19.27 16.22 18.94
N LYS A 251 19.52 17.31 18.19
CA LYS A 251 19.82 18.64 18.74
C LYS A 251 18.63 19.20 19.50
#